data_AF-A0A7D6CCN2-F1
#
_entry.id   AF-A0A7D6CCN2-F1
#
_cell.length_a   1.000
_cell.length_b   1.000
_cell.length_c   1.000
_cell.angle_alpha   90.00
_cell.angle_beta   90.00
_cell.angle_gamma   90.00
#
_symmetry.space_group_name_H-M   'P 1'
#
loop_
_entity.id
_entity.type
_entity.pdbx_description
1 polymer ?
#
loop_
_entity_poly.entity_id
_entity_poly.type
_entity_poly.pdbx_seq_one_letter_code
_entity_poly.pdbx_strand_id
1 'polypeptide(L)'
;MAAWLLAVGATVAMLLATALANPASAHGSVVDPASRNYGCWQRWGADHMNPAMATQDPMCWQAFQADPQAMWNWMGLFREGVAGNHQAAIPDGQLCSAGRTQSGQYNSLDTIGAWKTTSIANSFRIQLNDQASHGADYIRVYVTKQGFDALTKPLGWGDLELVGQIGNTPASQWKREASGVSIQVPANAPGRTGRHIVYTIWQASHLDQSYYLCSDVDFGGGSPTTPPTTTPPTTTPPTTTPPTTPPATSGCTATYRTTSFWNGGFQGEIEVTAGSSAIKGWTVTWTWANGQQISSYWSSTVTSSGSTVTARNAPYNGSLAARGKTSFGFVASGASTNTAPTPTCTATV
;
A
#
# COMPACT_ATOMS: atom_id res chain seq x y z
N MET A 1 -12.44 -20.07 74.81
CA MET A 1 -13.71 -20.31 74.08
C MET A 1 -13.77 -19.35 72.89
N ALA A 2 -14.17 -19.90 71.74
CA ALA A 2 -14.52 -19.23 70.48
C ALA A 2 -13.38 -18.57 69.65
N ALA A 3 -12.86 -19.38 68.73
CA ALA A 3 -12.26 -18.95 67.46
C ALA A 3 -13.31 -18.32 66.54
N TRP A 4 -12.91 -17.46 65.61
CA TRP A 4 -13.36 -17.48 64.20
C TRP A 4 -12.35 -16.73 63.30
N LEU A 5 -12.03 -17.39 62.19
CA LEU A 5 -11.12 -16.97 61.12
C LEU A 5 -11.66 -15.78 60.32
N LEU A 6 -10.77 -15.03 59.66
CA LEU A 6 -10.73 -14.92 58.18
C LEU A 6 -9.52 -14.07 57.74
N ALA A 7 -8.60 -14.71 57.03
CA ALA A 7 -7.60 -14.09 56.19
C ALA A 7 -8.00 -14.31 54.73
N VAL A 8 -8.10 -13.26 53.91
CA VAL A 8 -8.03 -13.35 52.44
C VAL A 8 -7.35 -12.09 51.92
N GLY A 9 -6.36 -12.30 51.05
CA GLY A 9 -5.32 -11.33 50.68
C GLY A 9 -5.71 -10.23 49.70
N ALA A 10 -4.93 -9.15 49.74
CA ALA A 10 -4.93 -8.09 48.75
C ALA A 10 -3.97 -8.48 47.61
N THR A 11 -4.53 -8.90 46.48
CA THR A 11 -3.83 -9.13 45.22
C THR A 11 -3.42 -7.80 44.59
N VAL A 12 -2.12 -7.64 44.35
CA VAL A 12 -1.57 -6.60 43.47
C VAL A 12 -1.91 -6.97 42.02
N ALA A 13 -2.89 -6.30 41.43
CA ALA A 13 -3.13 -6.32 40.00
C ALA A 13 -2.62 -5.00 39.40
N MET A 14 -1.31 -4.88 39.19
CA MET A 14 -0.80 -3.93 38.20
C MET A 14 -1.19 -4.45 36.82
N LEU A 15 -2.33 -3.98 36.30
CA LEU A 15 -2.61 -4.06 34.88
C LEU A 15 -1.56 -3.21 34.15
N LEU A 16 -0.55 -3.86 33.59
CA LEU A 16 0.14 -3.33 32.43
C LEU A 16 -0.91 -3.25 31.30
N ALA A 17 -1.54 -2.09 31.17
CA ALA A 17 -2.17 -1.70 29.92
C ALA A 17 -1.04 -1.56 28.90
N THR A 18 -0.68 -2.67 28.26
CA THR A 18 -0.03 -2.61 26.97
C THR A 18 -1.06 -1.95 26.05
N ALA A 19 -0.93 -0.65 25.88
CA ALA A 19 -1.55 0.04 24.77
C ALA A 19 -1.03 -0.65 23.52
N LEU A 20 -1.82 -1.58 22.99
CA LEU A 20 -1.74 -1.95 21.59
C LEU A 20 -2.05 -0.64 20.85
N ALA A 21 -1.01 0.10 20.51
CA ALA A 21 -1.11 1.14 19.51
C ALA A 21 -1.54 0.42 18.24
N ASN A 22 -2.85 0.43 17.97
CA ASN A 22 -3.34 0.14 16.64
C ASN A 22 -2.53 1.02 15.68
N PRO A 23 -2.02 0.50 14.56
CA PRO A 23 -1.37 1.36 13.58
C PRO A 23 -2.34 2.50 13.28
N ALA A 24 -1.92 3.73 13.54
CA ALA A 24 -2.72 4.90 13.27
C ALA A 24 -3.05 4.87 11.78
N SER A 25 -4.33 4.67 11.48
CA SER A 25 -4.82 4.62 10.11
C SER A 25 -4.51 5.96 9.46
N ALA A 26 -3.88 5.93 8.31
CA ALA A 26 -3.52 7.09 7.53
C ALA A 26 -4.46 7.20 6.33
N HIS A 27 -4.95 8.41 6.06
CA HIS A 27 -6.24 8.59 5.39
C HIS A 27 -6.21 9.53 4.17
N GLY A 28 -5.03 9.85 3.62
CA GLY A 28 -4.96 10.83 2.55
C GLY A 28 -3.83 10.66 1.56
N SER A 29 -4.01 11.29 0.40
CA SER A 29 -3.02 11.32 -0.68
C SER A 29 -3.30 12.51 -1.61
N VAL A 30 -2.33 12.84 -2.46
CA VAL A 30 -2.54 13.78 -3.57
C VAL A 30 -3.31 13.04 -4.66
N VAL A 31 -4.51 13.52 -4.97
CA VAL A 31 -5.41 12.92 -5.96
C VAL A 31 -5.33 13.62 -7.32
N ASP A 32 -4.83 14.85 -7.37
CA ASP A 32 -4.57 15.58 -8.61
C ASP A 32 -3.39 16.58 -8.43
N PRO A 33 -2.32 16.53 -9.24
CA PRO A 33 -1.93 15.41 -10.08
C PRO A 33 -1.70 14.17 -9.20
N ALA A 34 -2.35 13.06 -9.56
CA ALA A 34 -2.37 11.83 -8.78
C ALA A 34 -0.98 11.36 -8.34
N SER A 35 -0.83 11.00 -7.06
CA SER A 35 0.38 10.34 -6.56
C SER A 35 0.57 8.96 -7.21
N ARG A 36 1.79 8.41 -7.21
CA ARG A 36 2.13 7.14 -7.88
C ARG A 36 1.17 6.01 -7.51
N ASN A 37 1.03 5.71 -6.22
CA ASN A 37 0.18 4.61 -5.76
C ASN A 37 -1.31 4.92 -5.92
N TYR A 38 -1.77 6.15 -5.64
CA TYR A 38 -3.16 6.53 -5.88
C TYR A 38 -3.51 6.43 -7.37
N GLY A 39 -2.66 6.90 -8.26
CA GLY A 39 -2.85 6.82 -9.70
C GLY A 39 -2.88 5.38 -10.22
N CYS A 40 -1.99 4.51 -9.70
CA CYS A 40 -2.04 3.09 -10.02
C CYS A 40 -3.33 2.43 -9.50
N TRP A 41 -3.73 2.71 -8.27
CA TRP A 41 -5.00 2.25 -7.72
C TRP A 41 -6.20 2.73 -8.54
N GLN A 42 -6.22 4.00 -8.93
CA GLN A 42 -7.32 4.60 -9.68
C GLN A 42 -7.45 3.99 -11.08
N ARG A 43 -6.34 3.82 -11.80
CA ARG A 43 -6.35 3.30 -13.18
C ARG A 43 -6.54 1.79 -13.24
N TRP A 44 -5.95 1.07 -12.29
CA TRP A 44 -5.80 -0.38 -12.38
C TRP A 44 -6.39 -1.14 -11.21
N GLY A 45 -6.81 -0.51 -10.11
CA GLY A 45 -7.30 -1.25 -8.93
C GLY A 45 -8.41 -2.25 -9.28
N ALA A 46 -9.43 -1.80 -10.04
CA ALA A 46 -10.53 -2.66 -10.47
C ALA A 46 -10.12 -3.82 -11.40
N ASP A 47 -8.93 -3.74 -12.02
CA ASP A 47 -8.41 -4.69 -13.01
C ASP A 47 -6.90 -4.93 -12.84
N HIS A 48 -6.45 -5.04 -11.59
CA HIS A 48 -5.02 -4.94 -11.25
C HIS A 48 -4.19 -6.14 -11.71
N MET A 49 -4.85 -7.20 -12.16
CA MET A 49 -4.25 -8.39 -12.74
C MET A 49 -4.24 -8.40 -14.26
N ASN A 50 -4.71 -7.33 -14.91
CA ASN A 50 -4.76 -7.27 -16.37
C ASN A 50 -3.34 -7.41 -16.96
N PRO A 51 -3.04 -8.46 -17.73
CA PRO A 51 -1.71 -8.67 -18.29
C PRO A 51 -1.32 -7.56 -19.28
N ALA A 52 -2.28 -6.83 -19.84
CA ALA A 52 -2.00 -5.68 -20.69
C ALA A 52 -1.27 -4.56 -19.91
N MET A 53 -1.45 -4.46 -18.59
CA MET A 53 -0.77 -3.47 -17.75
C MET A 53 0.75 -3.55 -17.89
N ALA A 54 1.33 -4.74 -18.05
CA ALA A 54 2.77 -4.92 -18.22
C ALA A 54 3.34 -4.13 -19.41
N THR A 55 2.54 -3.92 -20.45
CA THR A 55 2.94 -3.15 -21.64
C THR A 55 2.39 -1.72 -21.62
N GLN A 56 1.18 -1.52 -21.10
CA GLN A 56 0.51 -0.23 -21.11
C GLN A 56 0.98 0.70 -19.99
N ASP A 57 1.30 0.16 -18.81
CA ASP A 57 1.70 0.88 -17.61
C ASP A 57 2.70 0.02 -16.77
N PRO A 58 3.92 -0.21 -17.30
CA PRO A 58 4.89 -1.12 -16.69
C PRO A 58 5.27 -0.74 -15.26
N MET A 59 5.15 0.54 -14.90
CA MET A 59 5.46 1.01 -13.54
C MET A 59 4.35 0.70 -12.53
N CYS A 60 3.08 0.79 -12.91
CA CYS A 60 2.03 0.23 -12.06
C CYS A 60 2.07 -1.29 -12.03
N TRP A 61 2.40 -1.95 -13.15
CA TRP A 61 2.55 -3.41 -13.20
C TRP A 61 3.58 -3.91 -12.19
N GLN A 62 4.81 -3.39 -12.23
CA GLN A 62 5.82 -3.80 -11.26
C GLN A 62 5.42 -3.48 -9.81
N ALA A 63 4.69 -2.38 -9.59
CA ALA A 63 4.23 -2.02 -8.26
C ALA A 63 3.20 -3.02 -7.71
N PHE A 64 2.18 -3.37 -8.52
CA PHE A 64 1.19 -4.39 -8.16
C PHE A 64 1.83 -5.78 -7.99
N GLN A 65 2.82 -6.12 -8.81
CA GLN A 65 3.53 -7.38 -8.68
C GLN A 65 4.41 -7.45 -7.43
N ALA A 66 4.96 -6.31 -6.98
CA ALA A 66 5.80 -6.24 -5.79
C ALA A 66 4.97 -6.28 -4.50
N ASP A 67 3.98 -5.40 -4.38
CA ASP A 67 3.05 -5.38 -3.25
C ASP A 67 1.75 -4.64 -3.63
N PRO A 68 0.64 -5.35 -3.87
CA PRO A 68 -0.66 -4.73 -4.12
C PRO A 68 -1.12 -3.80 -2.99
N GLN A 69 -0.68 -4.03 -1.75
CA GLN A 69 -1.04 -3.18 -0.61
C GLN A 69 -0.49 -1.77 -0.75
N ALA A 70 0.57 -1.53 -1.53
CA ALA A 70 1.03 -0.17 -1.83
C ALA A 70 -0.08 0.67 -2.48
N MET A 71 -0.94 0.02 -3.30
CA MET A 71 -2.06 0.65 -3.99
C MET A 71 -3.36 0.51 -3.20
N TRP A 72 -3.63 -0.60 -2.51
CA TRP A 72 -4.85 -0.71 -1.71
C TRP A 72 -4.85 0.21 -0.49
N ASN A 73 -3.69 0.33 0.15
CA ASN A 73 -3.44 1.32 1.20
C ASN A 73 -2.87 2.61 0.60
N TRP A 74 -3.46 3.13 -0.48
CA TRP A 74 -2.92 4.31 -1.16
C TRP A 74 -2.88 5.57 -0.27
N MET A 75 -3.73 5.60 0.77
CA MET A 75 -3.79 6.64 1.79
C MET A 75 -2.70 6.52 2.86
N GLY A 76 -2.04 5.38 2.91
CA GLY A 76 -1.20 5.00 4.02
C GLY A 76 0.24 5.46 3.89
N LEU A 77 0.65 6.34 2.98
CA LEU A 77 2.09 6.60 2.76
C LEU A 77 2.65 7.68 3.71
N PHE A 78 2.87 7.29 4.98
CA PHE A 78 3.31 8.19 6.05
C PHE A 78 4.49 7.66 6.88
N ARG A 79 5.11 8.56 7.65
CA ARG A 79 5.99 8.27 8.79
C ARG A 79 5.50 9.01 10.02
N GLU A 80 5.85 8.49 11.20
CA GLU A 80 5.64 9.16 12.49
C GLU A 80 6.97 9.54 13.13
N GLY A 81 6.96 10.55 14.00
CA GLY A 81 8.12 10.90 14.82
C GLY A 81 9.30 11.50 14.03
N VAL A 82 9.04 12.10 12.87
CA VAL A 82 10.09 12.70 12.02
C VAL A 82 10.59 14.03 12.59
N ALA A 83 9.80 14.69 13.46
CA ALA A 83 10.14 15.94 14.12
C ALA A 83 10.60 17.04 13.14
N GLY A 84 10.03 17.06 11.93
CA GLY A 84 10.39 18.00 10.85
C GLY A 84 11.73 17.73 10.16
N ASN A 85 12.51 16.73 10.58
CA ASN A 85 13.79 16.39 9.96
C ASN A 85 13.64 15.37 8.81
N HIS A 86 12.88 15.75 7.77
CA HIS A 86 12.51 14.88 6.66
C HIS A 86 13.72 14.30 5.91
N GLN A 87 14.75 15.12 5.67
CA GLN A 87 15.94 14.70 4.93
C GLN A 87 16.73 13.61 5.66
N ALA A 88 16.83 13.69 7.00
CA ALA A 88 17.49 12.64 7.77
C ALA A 88 16.66 11.34 7.80
N ALA A 89 15.33 11.45 7.83
CA ALA A 89 14.44 10.30 7.87
C ALA A 89 14.28 9.59 6.51
N ILE A 90 14.56 10.28 5.41
CA ILE A 90 14.30 9.80 4.05
C ILE A 90 15.58 9.96 3.22
N PRO A 91 16.37 8.90 3.04
CA PRO A 91 17.56 8.93 2.19
C PRO A 91 17.23 9.19 0.72
N ASP A 92 18.20 9.73 -0.03
CA ASP A 92 18.12 9.85 -1.49
C ASP A 92 17.81 8.48 -2.14
N GLY A 93 16.98 8.51 -3.18
CA GLY A 93 16.45 7.31 -3.85
C GLY A 93 15.34 6.59 -3.09
N GLN A 94 14.91 7.10 -1.93
CA GLN A 94 13.79 6.54 -1.15
C GLN A 94 12.67 7.55 -0.90
N LEU A 95 12.65 8.65 -1.65
CA LEU A 95 11.71 9.73 -1.44
C LEU A 95 10.26 9.28 -1.66
N CYS A 96 10.02 8.47 -2.69
CA CYS A 96 8.67 8.05 -3.08
C CYS A 96 8.11 6.90 -2.23
N SER A 97 8.96 6.19 -1.48
CA SER A 97 8.54 5.23 -0.44
C SER A 97 8.56 5.80 0.98
N ALA A 98 8.82 7.10 1.14
CA ALA A 98 9.04 7.76 2.42
C ALA A 98 10.12 7.08 3.28
N GLY A 99 11.30 6.79 2.71
CA GLY A 99 12.36 6.11 3.43
C GLY A 99 11.97 4.68 3.78
N ARG A 100 11.33 3.97 2.82
CA ARG A 100 10.86 2.58 2.96
C ARG A 100 9.96 2.37 4.18
N THR A 101 9.02 3.30 4.37
CA THR A 101 8.09 3.27 5.52
C THR A 101 7.22 2.01 5.51
N GLN A 102 6.55 1.72 6.64
CA GLN A 102 5.66 0.56 6.81
C GLN A 102 6.29 -0.75 6.37
N SER A 103 7.47 -1.04 6.91
CA SER A 103 8.20 -2.28 6.63
C SER A 103 8.47 -2.52 5.14
N GLY A 104 8.56 -1.43 4.35
CA GLY A 104 8.86 -1.48 2.93
C GLY A 104 7.67 -1.66 1.99
N GLN A 105 6.43 -1.52 2.49
CA GLN A 105 5.19 -1.66 1.70
C GLN A 105 5.23 -0.83 0.39
N TYR A 106 5.83 0.36 0.43
CA TYR A 106 5.84 1.29 -0.72
C TYR A 106 7.16 1.30 -1.50
N ASN A 107 8.06 0.34 -1.28
CA ASN A 107 9.40 0.34 -1.90
C ASN A 107 9.35 0.36 -3.43
N SER A 108 8.34 -0.28 -4.03
CA SER A 108 8.17 -0.32 -5.48
C SER A 108 7.88 1.04 -6.10
N LEU A 109 7.49 2.04 -5.29
CA LEU A 109 7.30 3.41 -5.73
C LEU A 109 8.62 4.14 -5.97
N ASP A 110 9.76 3.62 -5.52
CA ASP A 110 11.09 4.19 -5.79
C ASP A 110 11.69 3.69 -7.13
N THR A 111 11.05 2.71 -7.79
CA THR A 111 11.52 2.16 -9.07
C THR A 111 11.66 3.26 -10.11
N ILE A 112 12.83 3.32 -10.75
CA ILE A 112 13.14 4.27 -11.83
C ILE A 112 12.50 3.76 -13.13
N GLY A 113 11.80 4.64 -13.84
CA GLY A 113 11.21 4.29 -15.14
C GLY A 113 10.08 5.19 -15.58
N ALA A 114 9.39 4.78 -16.64
CA ALA A 114 8.36 5.56 -17.31
C ALA A 114 7.00 5.54 -16.58
N TRP A 115 6.95 6.11 -15.37
CA TRP A 115 5.70 6.30 -14.64
C TRP A 115 4.72 7.17 -15.46
N LYS A 116 3.42 6.86 -15.43
CA LYS A 116 2.42 7.67 -16.14
C LYS A 116 2.37 9.08 -15.55
N THR A 117 2.38 10.08 -16.43
CA THR A 117 2.37 11.48 -16.07
C THR A 117 0.99 12.10 -16.21
N THR A 118 0.68 13.08 -15.36
CA THR A 118 -0.42 14.03 -15.58
C THR A 118 0.10 15.29 -16.26
N SER A 119 -0.53 15.72 -17.35
CA SER A 119 -0.17 16.98 -18.02
C SER A 119 -0.64 18.17 -17.18
N ILE A 120 0.27 19.11 -16.86
CA ILE A 120 -0.01 20.30 -16.05
C ILE A 120 0.68 21.54 -16.64
N ALA A 121 0.24 22.73 -16.24
CA ALA A 121 0.94 23.98 -16.52
C ALA A 121 1.98 24.30 -15.42
N ASN A 122 2.93 25.21 -15.70
CA ASN A 122 3.92 25.64 -14.71
C ASN A 122 3.28 26.24 -13.44
N SER A 123 2.15 26.93 -13.60
CA SER A 123 1.29 27.34 -12.49
C SER A 123 0.17 26.31 -12.35
N PHE A 124 0.14 25.61 -11.22
CA PHE A 124 -0.79 24.52 -10.97
C PHE A 124 -1.24 24.49 -9.51
N ARG A 125 -2.13 23.57 -9.18
CA ARG A 125 -2.56 23.29 -7.81
C ARG A 125 -2.49 21.78 -7.61
N ILE A 126 -1.93 21.35 -6.48
CA ILE A 126 -2.15 19.97 -6.03
C ILE A 126 -3.46 19.93 -5.26
N GLN A 127 -4.25 18.87 -5.40
CA GLN A 127 -5.40 18.55 -4.57
C GLN A 127 -5.06 17.36 -3.68
N LEU A 128 -5.06 17.59 -2.38
CA LEU A 128 -4.88 16.56 -1.36
C LEU A 128 -6.24 16.26 -0.75
N ASN A 129 -6.59 14.97 -0.69
CA ASN A 129 -7.77 14.49 0.02
C ASN A 129 -7.35 13.84 1.34
N ASP A 130 -8.13 14.07 2.38
CA ASP A 130 -7.93 13.54 3.73
C ASP A 130 -9.30 13.05 4.28
N GLN A 131 -9.44 11.73 4.44
CA GLN A 131 -10.69 11.16 4.93
C GLN A 131 -10.94 11.39 6.41
N ALA A 132 -9.88 11.61 7.20
CA ALA A 132 -9.95 11.71 8.64
C ALA A 132 -9.97 13.15 9.15
N SER A 133 -9.82 14.13 8.26
CA SER A 133 -9.92 15.56 8.61
C SER A 133 -8.90 15.95 9.68
N HIS A 134 -7.65 15.53 9.50
CA HIS A 134 -6.52 15.80 10.36
C HIS A 134 -6.02 17.24 10.26
N GLY A 135 -6.25 17.92 9.14
CA GLY A 135 -5.68 19.24 8.86
C GLY A 135 -4.18 19.15 8.57
N ALA A 136 -3.51 20.30 8.48
CA ALA A 136 -2.07 20.34 8.26
C ALA A 136 -1.37 21.41 9.09
N ASP A 137 -0.20 21.10 9.64
CA ASP A 137 0.72 22.11 10.17
C ASP A 137 1.41 22.86 9.03
N TYR A 138 1.68 22.14 7.95
CA TYR A 138 2.07 22.69 6.66
C TYR A 138 1.88 21.62 5.58
N ILE A 139 1.76 22.09 4.34
CA ILE A 139 1.95 21.26 3.15
C ILE A 139 2.99 21.95 2.29
N ARG A 140 4.04 21.22 1.92
CA ARG A 140 5.15 21.68 1.06
C ARG A 140 5.10 20.93 -0.26
N VAL A 141 5.19 21.67 -1.35
CA VAL A 141 5.18 21.13 -2.72
C VAL A 141 6.52 21.45 -3.35
N TYR A 142 7.25 20.39 -3.69
CA TYR A 142 8.52 20.46 -4.39
C TYR A 142 8.35 19.96 -5.82
N VAL A 143 9.18 20.46 -6.73
CA VAL A 143 9.29 19.93 -8.09
C VAL A 143 10.74 19.75 -8.45
N THR A 144 11.04 18.65 -9.11
CA THR A 144 12.37 18.39 -9.69
C THR A 144 12.87 19.56 -10.55
N LYS A 145 14.17 19.86 -10.47
CA LYS A 145 14.83 20.90 -11.26
C LYS A 145 14.82 20.54 -12.75
N GLN A 146 14.81 21.55 -13.62
CA GLN A 146 14.93 21.33 -15.07
C GLN A 146 16.21 20.53 -15.38
N GLY A 147 16.10 19.53 -16.23
CA GLY A 147 17.21 18.62 -16.59
C GLY A 147 17.35 17.37 -15.70
N PHE A 148 16.53 17.23 -14.65
CA PHE A 148 16.38 15.95 -13.96
C PHE A 148 15.70 14.94 -14.89
N ASP A 149 16.26 13.72 -15.00
CA ASP A 149 15.70 12.65 -15.83
C ASP A 149 15.09 11.54 -14.96
N ALA A 150 13.78 11.63 -14.76
CA ALA A 150 13.02 10.66 -13.97
C ALA A 150 12.97 9.24 -14.59
N LEU A 151 13.38 9.08 -15.86
CA LEU A 151 13.42 7.78 -16.53
C LEU A 151 14.68 6.99 -16.20
N THR A 152 15.73 7.66 -15.72
CA THR A 152 17.07 7.04 -15.54
C THR A 152 17.73 7.34 -14.20
N LYS A 153 17.26 8.33 -13.44
CA LYS A 153 17.87 8.74 -12.18
C LYS A 153 16.96 8.50 -10.98
N PRO A 154 17.51 7.99 -9.85
CA PRO A 154 16.77 7.98 -8.59
C PRO A 154 16.55 9.42 -8.13
N LEU A 155 15.38 9.70 -7.55
CA LEU A 155 15.06 11.01 -7.01
C LEU A 155 15.83 11.25 -5.70
N GLY A 156 16.57 12.35 -5.60
CA GLY A 156 17.21 12.81 -4.36
C GLY A 156 16.73 14.20 -3.93
N TRP A 157 17.02 14.58 -2.69
CA TRP A 157 16.69 15.90 -2.16
C TRP A 157 17.38 17.04 -2.91
N GLY A 158 18.59 16.79 -3.41
CA GLY A 158 19.35 17.75 -4.22
C GLY A 158 18.69 18.09 -5.57
N ASP A 159 17.78 17.24 -6.06
CA ASP A 159 17.07 17.42 -7.32
C ASP A 159 15.82 18.30 -7.18
N LEU A 160 15.37 18.57 -5.95
CA LEU A 160 14.09 19.24 -5.68
C LEU A 160 14.26 20.74 -5.45
N GLU A 161 13.24 21.51 -5.85
CA GLU A 161 13.05 22.91 -5.49
C GLU A 161 11.65 23.10 -4.90
N LEU A 162 11.54 23.87 -3.81
CA LEU A 162 10.24 24.20 -3.20
C LEU A 162 9.51 25.20 -4.09
N VAL A 163 8.30 24.86 -4.54
CA VAL A 163 7.52 25.65 -5.50
C VAL A 163 6.14 26.07 -4.99
N GLY A 164 5.73 25.55 -3.84
CA GLY A 164 4.48 25.89 -3.18
C GLY A 164 4.52 25.49 -1.71
N GLN A 165 3.86 26.27 -0.85
CA GLN A 165 3.72 25.94 0.56
C GLN A 165 2.47 26.61 1.14
N ILE A 166 1.77 25.90 2.01
CA ILE A 166 0.82 26.50 2.96
C ILE A 166 1.30 26.24 4.39
N GLY A 167 0.93 27.12 5.31
CA GLY A 167 1.17 26.97 6.75
C GLY A 167 0.06 26.19 7.45
N ASN A 168 -0.06 26.39 8.76
CA ASN A 168 -1.05 25.68 9.56
C ASN A 168 -2.47 25.98 9.06
N THR A 169 -3.19 24.92 8.69
CA THR A 169 -4.52 24.97 8.11
C THR A 169 -5.37 23.86 8.72
N PRO A 170 -6.16 24.17 9.77
CA PRO A 170 -7.07 23.22 10.38
C PRO A 170 -8.07 22.64 9.37
N ALA A 171 -8.50 21.38 9.57
CA ALA A 171 -9.41 20.71 8.65
C ALA A 171 -10.75 21.42 8.45
N SER A 172 -11.19 22.24 9.41
CA SER A 172 -12.40 23.07 9.28
C SER A 172 -12.33 24.11 8.16
N GLN A 173 -11.13 24.46 7.69
CA GLN A 173 -10.91 25.37 6.57
C GLN A 173 -10.82 24.65 5.21
N TRP A 174 -10.82 23.32 5.21
CA TRP A 174 -10.72 22.51 4.01
C TRP A 174 -12.09 22.35 3.37
N LYS A 175 -12.12 22.07 2.06
CA LYS A 175 -13.36 21.82 1.33
C LYS A 175 -13.95 20.48 1.77
N ARG A 176 -15.22 20.46 2.14
CA ARG A 176 -15.94 19.22 2.47
C ARG A 176 -16.13 18.35 1.23
N GLU A 177 -15.83 17.06 1.37
CA GLU A 177 -16.06 16.03 0.35
C GLU A 177 -17.04 14.97 0.87
N ALA A 178 -17.47 14.05 -0.01
CA ALA A 178 -18.35 12.94 0.37
C ALA A 178 -17.69 11.99 1.40
N SER A 179 -16.36 11.83 1.31
CA SER A 179 -15.57 10.95 2.18
C SER A 179 -14.40 11.72 2.77
N GLY A 180 -14.69 12.76 3.55
CA GLY A 180 -13.70 13.58 4.27
C GLY A 180 -13.62 15.03 3.81
N VAL A 181 -12.40 15.53 3.68
CA VAL A 181 -12.09 16.89 3.25
C VAL A 181 -11.00 16.91 2.18
N SER A 182 -10.91 18.01 1.43
CA SER A 182 -9.85 18.25 0.46
C SER A 182 -9.29 19.66 0.57
N ILE A 183 -8.03 19.83 0.18
CA ILE A 183 -7.40 21.14 0.06
C ILE A 183 -6.61 21.23 -1.24
N GLN A 184 -6.65 22.42 -1.84
CA GLN A 184 -5.81 22.73 -2.99
C GLN A 184 -4.65 23.64 -2.60
N VAL A 185 -3.42 23.20 -2.84
CA VAL A 185 -2.21 23.99 -2.57
C VAL A 185 -1.67 24.55 -3.88
N PRO A 186 -1.62 25.89 -4.05
CA PRO A 186 -1.04 26.49 -5.23
C PRO A 186 0.48 26.28 -5.29
N ALA A 187 0.99 26.03 -6.49
CA ALA A 187 2.42 25.89 -6.75
C ALA A 187 2.79 26.52 -8.10
N ASN A 188 4.01 27.03 -8.20
CA ASN A 188 4.55 27.61 -9.43
C ASN A 188 5.97 27.11 -9.69
N ALA A 189 6.17 26.36 -10.78
CA ALA A 189 7.44 25.79 -11.19
C ALA A 189 7.92 26.44 -12.50
N PRO A 190 8.40 27.70 -12.47
CA PRO A 190 8.83 28.40 -13.68
C PRO A 190 10.00 27.69 -14.35
N GLY A 191 10.03 27.75 -15.69
CA GLY A 191 11.08 27.18 -16.53
C GLY A 191 11.07 25.64 -16.63
N ARG A 192 10.08 24.96 -16.05
CA ARG A 192 9.93 23.50 -16.20
C ARG A 192 9.29 23.16 -17.53
N THR A 193 9.84 22.18 -18.23
CA THR A 193 9.28 21.61 -19.46
C THR A 193 9.48 20.10 -19.48
N GLY A 194 8.52 19.37 -20.06
CA GLY A 194 8.55 17.91 -20.16
C GLY A 194 8.31 17.22 -18.82
N ARG A 195 8.85 15.99 -18.71
CA ARG A 195 8.64 15.09 -17.56
C ARG A 195 9.33 15.59 -16.30
N HIS A 196 8.57 15.62 -15.20
CA HIS A 196 9.03 15.97 -13.86
C HIS A 196 8.35 15.11 -12.80
N ILE A 197 8.90 15.12 -11.59
CA ILE A 197 8.25 14.63 -10.38
C ILE A 197 7.89 15.82 -9.49
N VAL A 198 6.61 15.89 -9.08
CA VAL A 198 6.13 16.71 -7.96
C VAL A 198 6.26 15.86 -6.68
N TYR A 199 6.87 16.42 -5.64
CA TYR A 199 7.00 15.77 -4.34
C TYR A 199 6.30 16.60 -3.28
N THR A 200 5.23 16.05 -2.70
CA THR A 200 4.42 16.74 -1.70
C THR A 200 4.70 16.15 -0.31
N ILE A 201 5.01 17.02 0.66
CA ILE A 201 5.10 16.67 2.07
C ILE A 201 3.89 17.29 2.78
N TRP A 202 3.08 16.46 3.41
CA TRP A 202 1.98 16.91 4.27
C TRP A 202 2.29 16.53 5.72
N GLN A 203 2.49 17.54 6.58
CA GLN A 203 2.56 17.35 8.02
C GLN A 203 1.15 17.48 8.58
N ALA A 204 0.55 16.38 9.05
CA ALA A 204 -0.77 16.40 9.66
C ALA A 204 -0.72 17.05 11.05
N SER A 205 -1.82 17.64 11.52
CA SER A 205 -1.85 18.39 12.80
C SER A 205 -2.25 17.55 14.02
N HIS A 206 -2.79 16.36 13.83
CA HIS A 206 -3.29 15.52 14.93
C HIS A 206 -2.17 14.82 15.72
N LEU A 207 -1.04 14.56 15.07
CA LEU A 207 0.15 13.88 15.60
C LEU A 207 1.39 14.35 14.82
N ASP A 208 2.60 14.02 15.30
CA ASP A 208 3.80 14.10 14.45
C ASP A 208 3.78 12.97 13.41
N GLN A 209 2.93 13.15 12.40
CA GLN A 209 2.71 12.24 11.28
C GLN A 209 2.84 13.01 9.98
N SER A 210 3.72 12.53 9.10
CA SER A 210 4.09 13.19 7.86
C SER A 210 3.94 12.25 6.67
N TYR A 211 3.33 12.74 5.60
CA TYR A 211 3.02 12.01 4.38
C TYR A 211 3.91 12.49 3.24
N TYR A 212 4.31 11.57 2.36
CA TYR A 212 5.31 11.84 1.32
C TYR A 212 4.83 11.29 -0.03
N LEU A 213 4.49 12.19 -0.95
CA LEU A 213 3.63 11.85 -2.08
C LEU A 213 4.31 12.29 -3.37
N CYS A 214 4.83 11.33 -4.15
CA CYS A 214 5.37 11.56 -5.49
C CYS A 214 4.25 11.51 -6.51
N SER A 215 4.13 12.54 -7.36
CA SER A 215 3.26 12.58 -8.53
C SER A 215 4.09 12.86 -9.77
N ASP A 216 4.04 11.96 -10.76
CA ASP A 216 4.72 12.16 -12.04
C ASP A 216 3.88 13.08 -12.94
N VAL A 217 4.51 14.09 -13.52
CA VAL A 217 3.83 15.14 -14.29
C VAL A 217 4.58 15.47 -15.57
N ASP A 218 3.89 16.11 -16.51
CA ASP A 218 4.48 16.64 -17.74
C ASP A 218 4.05 18.12 -17.91
N PHE A 219 5.02 19.02 -17.92
CA PHE A 219 4.79 20.47 -18.09
C PHE A 219 4.59 20.92 -19.54
N GLY A 220 4.66 19.99 -20.51
CA GLY A 220 4.66 20.30 -21.93
C GLY A 220 5.93 21.07 -22.35
N GLY A 221 5.95 21.59 -23.58
CA GLY A 221 7.04 22.45 -24.06
C GLY A 221 8.38 21.76 -24.35
N GLY A 222 8.53 20.47 -24.06
CA GLY A 222 9.66 19.66 -24.52
C GLY A 222 9.41 19.12 -25.94
N SER A 223 10.45 19.04 -26.78
CA SER A 223 10.38 18.20 -27.97
C SER A 223 10.08 16.75 -27.55
N PRO A 224 9.25 16.01 -28.30
CA PRO A 224 8.97 14.61 -27.98
C PRO A 224 10.24 13.79 -28.23
N THR A 225 11.04 13.55 -27.19
CA THR A 225 12.04 12.49 -27.24
C THR A 225 11.28 11.17 -27.19
N THR A 226 11.06 10.60 -28.36
CA THR A 226 10.56 9.23 -28.53
C THR A 226 11.50 8.30 -27.75
N PRO A 227 10.99 7.41 -26.87
CA PRO A 227 11.83 6.39 -26.26
C PRO A 227 12.52 5.55 -27.36
N PRO A 228 13.81 5.20 -27.23
CA PRO A 228 14.43 4.28 -28.17
C PRO A 228 13.67 2.96 -28.15
N THR A 229 13.17 2.53 -29.30
CA THR A 229 12.65 1.17 -29.47
C THR A 229 13.83 0.22 -29.49
N THR A 230 14.21 -0.34 -28.33
CA THR A 230 15.20 -1.41 -28.28
C THR A 230 14.53 -2.73 -28.67
N THR A 231 15.01 -3.34 -29.75
CA THR A 231 14.65 -4.68 -30.19
C THR A 231 15.03 -5.72 -29.11
N PRO A 232 14.15 -6.66 -28.72
CA PRO A 232 14.52 -7.75 -27.81
C PRO A 232 15.65 -8.61 -28.39
N PRO A 233 16.73 -8.92 -27.63
CA PRO A 233 17.71 -9.89 -28.07
C PRO A 233 17.18 -11.32 -27.91
N THR A 234 17.27 -12.11 -28.98
CA THR A 234 17.07 -13.55 -28.99
C THR A 234 18.32 -14.24 -28.43
N THR A 235 18.23 -14.80 -27.23
CA THR A 235 19.23 -15.77 -26.73
C THR A 235 18.54 -16.98 -26.14
N THR A 236 18.96 -18.15 -26.61
CA THR A 236 18.51 -19.49 -26.24
C THR A 236 18.87 -19.82 -24.77
N PRO A 237 17.98 -20.47 -23.99
CA PRO A 237 18.31 -20.88 -22.61
C PRO A 237 19.34 -22.03 -22.54
N PRO A 238 20.30 -22.01 -21.59
CA PRO A 238 21.14 -23.17 -21.31
C PRO A 238 20.42 -24.16 -20.38
N THR A 239 20.79 -25.44 -20.54
CA THR A 239 20.26 -26.59 -19.79
C THR A 239 21.09 -26.82 -18.52
N THR A 240 20.46 -27.00 -17.36
CA THR A 240 21.12 -27.50 -16.14
C THR A 240 20.26 -28.56 -15.44
N THR A 241 20.93 -29.60 -14.95
CA THR A 241 20.40 -30.82 -14.30
C THR A 241 19.87 -30.58 -12.86
N PRO A 242 18.97 -31.43 -12.33
CA PRO A 242 18.28 -31.22 -11.04
C PRO A 242 19.03 -31.76 -9.81
N PRO A 243 18.85 -31.18 -8.61
CA PRO A 243 19.18 -31.84 -7.34
C PRO A 243 17.95 -32.55 -6.73
N THR A 244 18.19 -33.67 -6.04
CA THR A 244 17.21 -34.47 -5.29
C THR A 244 17.31 -34.19 -3.78
N THR A 245 16.18 -34.17 -3.05
CA THR A 245 16.15 -34.24 -1.57
C THR A 245 14.82 -34.87 -1.06
N PRO A 246 14.81 -35.69 0.04
CA PRO A 246 13.71 -36.59 0.46
C PRO A 246 12.53 -35.94 1.21
N PRO A 247 11.42 -36.67 1.49
CA PRO A 247 10.08 -36.10 1.72
C PRO A 247 9.79 -35.70 3.18
N ALA A 248 9.10 -34.56 3.36
CA ALA A 248 8.48 -34.21 4.65
C ALA A 248 7.19 -33.40 4.44
N THR A 249 6.08 -33.94 4.95
CA THR A 249 4.71 -33.39 5.10
C THR A 249 4.24 -32.39 4.03
N SER A 250 3.53 -32.92 3.04
CA SER A 250 2.79 -32.20 2.01
C SER A 250 1.54 -31.54 2.60
N GLY A 251 1.61 -30.26 2.93
CA GLY A 251 0.47 -29.52 3.46
C GLY A 251 0.70 -28.02 3.43
N CYS A 252 -0.35 -27.25 3.72
CA CYS A 252 -0.28 -25.82 3.93
C CYS A 252 -1.02 -25.45 5.22
N THR A 253 -0.73 -24.28 5.77
CA THR A 253 -1.46 -23.66 6.87
C THR A 253 -2.03 -22.34 6.40
N ALA A 254 -3.13 -21.90 7.02
CA ALA A 254 -3.76 -20.62 6.73
C ALA A 254 -3.98 -19.86 8.03
N THR A 255 -3.74 -18.54 8.02
CA THR A 255 -4.00 -17.66 9.16
C THR A 255 -4.85 -16.49 8.71
N TYR A 256 -5.92 -16.18 9.45
CA TYR A 256 -6.85 -15.10 9.15
C TYR A 256 -6.56 -13.88 10.01
N ARG A 257 -6.66 -12.69 9.42
CA ARG A 257 -6.78 -11.43 10.18
C ARG A 257 -7.77 -10.47 9.51
N THR A 258 -8.45 -9.68 10.33
CA THR A 258 -9.21 -8.52 9.84
C THR A 258 -8.23 -7.37 9.62
N THR A 259 -8.20 -6.80 8.41
CA THR A 259 -7.30 -5.70 8.02
C THR A 259 -7.97 -4.33 8.09
N SER A 260 -9.29 -4.29 7.89
CA SER A 260 -10.10 -3.08 8.05
C SER A 260 -11.51 -3.45 8.48
N PHE A 261 -12.22 -2.56 9.18
CA PHE A 261 -13.59 -2.78 9.65
C PHE A 261 -14.36 -1.46 9.57
N TRP A 262 -15.61 -1.51 9.11
CA TRP A 262 -16.51 -0.36 9.04
C TRP A 262 -17.94 -0.78 9.38
N ASN A 263 -18.85 0.20 9.49
CA ASN A 263 -20.24 -0.11 9.79
C ASN A 263 -20.86 -0.94 8.65
N GLY A 264 -21.23 -2.19 8.93
CA GLY A 264 -21.84 -3.12 7.97
C GLY A 264 -20.87 -3.96 7.14
N GLY A 265 -19.55 -3.82 7.30
CA GLY A 265 -18.58 -4.61 6.54
C GLY A 265 -17.15 -4.56 7.05
N PHE A 266 -16.30 -5.42 6.50
CA PHE A 266 -14.90 -5.51 6.89
C PHE A 266 -14.06 -6.08 5.76
N GLN A 267 -12.75 -5.86 5.86
CA GLN A 267 -11.75 -6.46 5.02
C GLN A 267 -11.01 -7.56 5.79
N GLY A 268 -10.98 -8.76 5.23
CA GLY A 268 -10.22 -9.89 5.74
C GLY A 268 -9.01 -10.20 4.86
N GLU A 269 -7.93 -10.65 5.46
CA GLU A 269 -6.79 -11.25 4.77
C GLU A 269 -6.52 -12.64 5.34
N ILE A 270 -6.18 -13.58 4.46
CA ILE A 270 -5.69 -14.90 4.83
C ILE A 270 -4.29 -15.11 4.25
N GLU A 271 -3.30 -15.34 5.11
CA GLU A 271 -1.96 -15.78 4.73
C GLU A 271 -1.92 -17.32 4.66
N VAL A 272 -1.47 -17.85 3.52
CA VAL A 272 -1.21 -19.27 3.28
C VAL A 272 0.29 -19.52 3.35
N THR A 273 0.72 -20.47 4.19
CA THR A 273 2.12 -20.90 4.31
C THR A 273 2.26 -22.36 3.92
N ALA A 274 3.13 -22.66 2.96
CA ALA A 274 3.49 -24.02 2.59
C ALA A 274 4.26 -24.74 3.71
N GLY A 275 4.07 -26.05 3.82
CA GLY A 275 4.80 -26.90 4.74
C GLY A 275 6.28 -27.05 4.39
N SER A 276 6.89 -28.16 4.80
CA SER A 276 8.29 -28.46 4.50
C SER A 276 8.56 -28.87 3.05
N SER A 277 7.53 -29.02 2.22
CA SER A 277 7.63 -29.32 0.80
C SER A 277 7.03 -28.20 -0.05
N ALA A 278 7.53 -28.04 -1.28
CA ALA A 278 6.90 -27.15 -2.26
C ALA A 278 5.50 -27.66 -2.63
N ILE A 279 4.61 -26.73 -2.94
CA ILE A 279 3.22 -27.00 -3.35
C ILE A 279 2.96 -26.31 -4.69
N LYS A 280 2.02 -26.85 -5.48
CA LYS A 280 1.57 -26.31 -6.78
C LYS A 280 0.25 -25.56 -6.69
N GLY A 281 -0.50 -25.78 -5.61
CA GLY A 281 -1.77 -25.12 -5.35
C GLY A 281 -2.17 -25.23 -3.90
N TRP A 282 -3.10 -24.39 -3.49
CA TRP A 282 -3.69 -24.39 -2.16
C TRP A 282 -5.19 -24.12 -2.24
N THR A 283 -5.91 -24.70 -1.30
CA THR A 283 -7.34 -24.44 -1.08
C THR A 283 -7.54 -24.17 0.39
N VAL A 284 -8.09 -23.00 0.72
CA VAL A 284 -8.44 -22.60 2.07
C VAL A 284 -9.95 -22.69 2.25
N THR A 285 -10.39 -23.28 3.35
CA THR A 285 -11.80 -23.35 3.72
C THR A 285 -12.01 -22.81 5.13
N TRP A 286 -13.03 -22.00 5.32
CA TRP A 286 -13.46 -21.53 6.64
C TRP A 286 -14.98 -21.38 6.71
N THR A 287 -15.51 -21.19 7.91
CA THR A 287 -16.95 -21.03 8.16
C THR A 287 -17.20 -19.72 8.91
N TRP A 288 -18.20 -18.98 8.46
CA TRP A 288 -18.68 -17.77 9.12
C TRP A 288 -19.59 -18.09 10.31
N ALA A 289 -19.34 -17.43 11.45
CA ALA A 289 -20.12 -17.62 12.67
C ALA A 289 -21.38 -16.74 12.75
N ASN A 290 -21.35 -15.56 12.12
CA ASN A 290 -22.32 -14.48 12.36
C ASN A 290 -22.98 -14.00 11.05
N GLY A 291 -23.16 -14.90 10.08
CA GLY A 291 -23.86 -14.60 8.83
C GLY A 291 -23.11 -13.69 7.85
N GLN A 292 -21.80 -13.53 8.00
CA GLN A 292 -20.98 -12.75 7.08
C GLN A 292 -21.11 -13.27 5.63
N GLN A 293 -21.01 -12.37 4.65
CA GLN A 293 -21.06 -12.71 3.22
C GLN A 293 -19.91 -12.04 2.48
N ILE A 294 -19.21 -12.78 1.61
CA ILE A 294 -18.15 -12.21 0.77
C ILE A 294 -18.80 -11.29 -0.27
N SER A 295 -18.34 -10.05 -0.34
CA SER A 295 -18.79 -9.03 -1.31
C SER A 295 -17.80 -8.90 -2.48
N SER A 296 -16.49 -8.95 -2.19
CA SER A 296 -15.44 -8.98 -3.20
C SER A 296 -14.21 -9.72 -2.67
N TYR A 297 -13.35 -10.20 -3.56
CA TYR A 297 -12.14 -10.93 -3.21
C TYR A 297 -11.04 -10.67 -4.25
N TRP A 298 -9.78 -10.86 -3.85
CA TRP A 298 -8.61 -10.78 -4.73
C TRP A 298 -7.60 -11.86 -4.37
N SER A 299 -6.69 -12.15 -5.30
CA SER A 299 -5.63 -13.15 -5.14
C SER A 299 -6.13 -14.55 -4.76
N SER A 300 -7.41 -14.84 -5.01
CA SER A 300 -8.05 -16.13 -4.83
C SER A 300 -9.30 -16.20 -5.71
N THR A 301 -9.78 -17.41 -6.00
CA THR A 301 -11.12 -17.63 -6.50
C THR A 301 -11.97 -18.13 -5.33
N VAL A 302 -13.00 -17.37 -4.96
CA VAL A 302 -13.83 -17.66 -3.79
C VAL A 302 -15.19 -18.20 -4.22
N THR A 303 -15.63 -19.26 -3.58
CA THR A 303 -17.00 -19.79 -3.65
C THR A 303 -17.59 -19.88 -2.25
N SER A 304 -18.88 -19.62 -2.10
CA SER A 304 -19.58 -19.70 -0.83
C SER A 304 -20.81 -20.61 -0.95
N SER A 305 -21.03 -21.46 0.06
CA SER A 305 -22.20 -22.32 0.18
C SER A 305 -22.69 -22.28 1.62
N GLY A 306 -23.80 -21.57 1.86
CA GLY A 306 -24.24 -21.25 3.22
C GLY A 306 -23.20 -20.39 3.95
N SER A 307 -22.82 -20.80 5.17
CA SER A 307 -21.77 -20.12 5.95
C SER A 307 -20.35 -20.57 5.60
N THR A 308 -20.18 -21.61 4.78
CA THR A 308 -18.86 -22.13 4.40
C THR A 308 -18.32 -21.39 3.18
N VAL A 309 -17.09 -20.93 3.28
CA VAL A 309 -16.35 -20.28 2.20
C VAL A 309 -15.13 -21.12 1.84
N THR A 310 -14.94 -21.32 0.54
CA THR A 310 -13.75 -21.97 -0.02
C THR A 310 -13.06 -21.00 -0.96
N ALA A 311 -11.80 -20.70 -0.67
CA ALA A 311 -10.90 -19.93 -1.52
C ALA A 311 -9.85 -20.86 -2.14
N ARG A 312 -9.70 -20.80 -3.45
CA ARG A 312 -8.63 -21.48 -4.19
C ARG A 312 -7.61 -20.47 -4.68
N ASN A 313 -6.37 -20.90 -4.83
CA ASN A 313 -5.33 -20.04 -5.38
C ASN A 313 -5.71 -19.46 -6.74
N ALA A 314 -5.27 -18.23 -7.00
CA ALA A 314 -5.25 -17.69 -8.34
C ALA A 314 -4.14 -18.38 -9.17
N PRO A 315 -4.16 -18.28 -10.52
CA PRO A 315 -3.20 -18.98 -11.37
C PRO A 315 -1.72 -18.69 -11.04
N TYR A 316 -1.43 -17.50 -10.51
CA TYR A 316 -0.07 -17.01 -10.29
C TYR A 316 0.47 -17.22 -8.87
N ASN A 317 -0.39 -17.55 -7.89
CA ASN A 317 0.01 -17.63 -6.48
C ASN A 317 -0.23 -19.01 -5.85
N GLY A 318 -0.50 -20.02 -6.67
CA GLY A 318 -0.68 -21.40 -6.21
C GLY A 318 0.63 -22.12 -5.89
N SER A 319 1.69 -21.85 -6.65
CA SER A 319 2.98 -22.50 -6.45
C SER A 319 3.79 -21.78 -5.38
N LEU A 320 4.14 -22.48 -4.31
CA LEU A 320 4.99 -21.98 -3.25
C LEU A 320 6.13 -22.95 -3.03
N ALA A 321 7.35 -22.44 -2.88
CA ALA A 321 8.47 -23.23 -2.39
C ALA A 321 8.19 -23.75 -0.97
N ALA A 322 8.97 -24.72 -0.49
CA ALA A 322 8.91 -25.14 0.91
C ALA A 322 9.01 -23.92 1.84
N ARG A 323 8.12 -23.83 2.83
CA ARG A 323 7.96 -22.68 3.75
C ARG A 323 7.60 -21.35 3.08
N GLY A 324 7.35 -21.34 1.77
CA GLY A 324 6.90 -20.17 1.03
C GLY A 324 5.51 -19.72 1.48
N LYS A 325 5.24 -18.42 1.30
CA LYS A 325 4.01 -17.77 1.75
C LYS A 325 3.35 -16.99 0.63
N THR A 326 2.04 -16.85 0.74
CA THR A 326 1.24 -15.92 -0.07
C THR A 326 0.04 -15.47 0.75
N SER A 327 -0.59 -14.36 0.36
CA SER A 327 -1.82 -13.90 0.98
C SER A 327 -2.89 -13.66 -0.06
N PHE A 328 -4.13 -13.78 0.36
CA PHE A 328 -5.29 -13.30 -0.39
C PHE A 328 -6.22 -12.54 0.54
N GLY A 329 -7.06 -11.68 -0.03
CA GLY A 329 -7.98 -10.88 0.75
C GLY A 329 -9.37 -10.81 0.17
N PHE A 330 -10.28 -10.29 0.98
CA PHE A 330 -11.68 -10.13 0.62
C PHE A 330 -12.33 -9.00 1.42
N VAL A 331 -13.37 -8.42 0.84
CA VAL A 331 -14.36 -7.62 1.56
C VAL A 331 -15.55 -8.50 1.86
N ALA A 332 -16.04 -8.45 3.10
CA ALA A 332 -17.24 -9.13 3.52
C ALA A 332 -18.19 -8.17 4.24
N SER A 333 -19.50 -8.39 4.09
CA SER A 333 -20.50 -7.74 4.94
C SER A 333 -20.48 -8.39 6.33
N GLY A 334 -20.68 -7.60 7.38
CA GLY A 334 -20.66 -8.08 8.77
C GLY A 334 -21.79 -7.49 9.61
N ALA A 335 -22.36 -8.31 10.50
CA ALA A 335 -23.18 -7.82 11.61
C ALA A 335 -22.29 -7.10 12.65
N SER A 336 -22.89 -6.44 13.65
CA SER A 336 -22.19 -5.70 14.71
C SER A 336 -21.16 -6.53 15.51
N THR A 337 -21.18 -7.87 15.37
CA THR A 337 -20.22 -8.80 16.00
C THR A 337 -19.51 -9.61 14.92
N ASN A 338 -18.17 -9.57 14.84
CA ASN A 338 -17.36 -10.31 13.87
C ASN A 338 -16.41 -11.30 14.57
N THR A 339 -16.89 -12.52 14.83
CA THR A 339 -16.05 -13.59 15.38
C THR A 339 -15.10 -14.07 14.28
N ALA A 340 -13.79 -14.03 14.56
CA ALA A 340 -12.78 -14.46 13.60
C ALA A 340 -12.94 -15.96 13.27
N PRO A 341 -12.95 -16.34 11.99
CA PRO A 341 -13.00 -17.74 11.59
C PRO A 341 -11.64 -18.43 11.79
N THR A 342 -11.66 -19.76 11.88
CA THR A 342 -10.44 -20.58 11.86
C THR A 342 -10.30 -21.22 10.47
N PRO A 343 -9.43 -20.70 9.59
CA PRO A 343 -9.24 -21.28 8.28
C PRO A 343 -8.45 -22.60 8.33
N THR A 344 -8.79 -23.51 7.43
CA THR A 344 -8.07 -24.77 7.17
C THR A 344 -7.49 -24.73 5.76
N CYS A 345 -6.33 -25.34 5.54
CA CYS A 345 -5.65 -25.30 4.25
C CYS A 345 -5.29 -26.71 3.76
N THR A 346 -5.58 -26.99 2.50
CA THR A 346 -5.13 -28.21 1.80
C THR A 346 -4.26 -27.85 0.60
N ALA A 347 -3.16 -28.58 0.41
CA ALA A 347 -2.18 -28.32 -0.64
C ALA A 347 -2.29 -29.36 -1.77
N THR A 348 -1.98 -28.94 -2.99
CA THR A 348 -1.73 -29.82 -4.14
C THR A 348 -0.22 -29.87 -4.37
N VAL A 349 0.37 -31.07 -4.51
CA VAL A 349 1.83 -31.28 -4.67
C VAL A 349 2.26 -31.57 -6.10
#